data_AF-A0A2V9MT93-F1
#
_entry.id   AF-A0A2V9MT93-F1
#
_cell.length_a   1.000
_cell.length_b   1.000
_cell.length_c   1.000
_cell.angle_alpha   90.00
_cell.angle_beta   90.00
_cell.angle_gamma   90.00
#
_symmetry.space_group_name_H-M   'P 1'
#
loop_
_entity.id
_entity.type
_entity.pdbx_description
1 polymer ?
#
loop_
_entity_poly.entity_id
_entity_poly.type
_entity_poly.pdbx_seq_one_letter_code
_entity_poly.pdbx_strand_id
1 'polypeptide(L)'
;MLNAVHLSIHRGWRISERKLPNQLSLFIVASKERKRRVFEELKRPTFSGPCLRLNEVIRFLGYDQVRDIDEASKSASNFDSRIVFSASEPVP
;
A
#
# COMPACT_ATOMS: atom_id res chain seq x y z
N MET A 1 -7.72 23.44 15.49
CA MET A 1 -6.26 23.64 15.37
C MET A 1 -5.59 22.44 16.01
N LEU A 2 -4.93 21.57 15.26
CA LEU A 2 -4.06 20.53 15.82
C LEU A 2 -2.99 20.18 14.77
N ASN A 3 -1.74 20.24 15.23
CA ASN A 3 -0.52 20.39 14.47
C ASN A 3 -0.16 19.15 13.65
N ALA A 4 0.17 19.36 12.37
CA ALA A 4 0.72 18.35 11.49
C ALA A 4 2.20 18.10 11.85
N VAL A 5 2.51 16.90 12.34
CA VAL A 5 3.90 16.45 12.47
C VAL A 5 4.37 16.02 11.08
N HIS A 6 5.10 16.90 10.44
CA HIS A 6 5.81 16.66 9.18
C HIS A 6 7.10 15.88 9.49
N LEU A 7 7.07 14.55 9.30
CA LEU A 7 8.26 13.71 9.35
C LEU A 7 8.69 13.36 7.92
N SER A 8 9.56 14.20 7.35
CA SER A 8 10.27 13.92 6.10
C SER A 8 11.28 12.80 6.32
N ILE A 9 11.03 11.63 5.74
CA ILE A 9 12.08 10.62 5.55
C ILE A 9 12.49 10.68 4.08
N HIS A 10 13.68 11.23 3.87
CA HIS A 10 14.43 11.22 2.61
C HIS A 10 14.33 9.85 1.94
N ARG A 11 13.99 9.84 0.63
CA ARG A 11 13.85 8.69 -0.31
C ARG A 11 12.41 8.28 -0.65
N GLY A 12 11.62 9.17 -1.26
CA GLY A 12 10.73 8.82 -2.37
C GLY A 12 9.72 7.66 -2.22
N TRP A 13 9.16 7.43 -1.03
CA TRP A 13 8.01 6.55 -0.84
C TRP A 13 6.78 7.42 -0.56
N ARG A 14 5.84 7.49 -1.51
CA ARG A 14 4.59 8.26 -1.34
C ARG A 14 3.53 7.31 -0.77
N ILE A 15 3.36 7.31 0.55
CA ILE A 15 2.27 6.59 1.22
C ILE A 15 1.01 7.46 1.06
N SER A 16 -0.01 6.97 0.35
CA SER A 16 -1.31 7.64 0.28
C SER A 16 -2.21 7.11 1.39
N GLU A 17 -2.30 7.85 2.50
CA GLU A 17 -3.26 7.55 3.58
C GLU A 17 -4.61 8.21 3.26
N ARG A 18 -5.62 7.43 2.86
CA ARG A 18 -7.03 7.87 2.95
C ARG A 18 -7.62 7.35 4.26
N LYS A 19 -8.02 8.27 5.14
CA LYS A 19 -8.73 7.99 6.41
C LYS A 19 -10.03 7.23 6.14
N LEU A 20 -10.07 5.96 6.52
CA LEU A 20 -11.28 5.17 6.75
C LEU A 20 -11.16 4.55 8.15
N PRO A 21 -12.27 4.39 8.90
CA PRO A 21 -12.21 3.93 10.28
C PRO A 21 -11.73 2.47 10.33
N ASN A 22 -10.59 2.26 10.99
CA ASN A 22 -10.09 1.00 11.54
C ASN A 22 -9.65 -0.18 10.65
N GLN A 23 -9.54 -0.04 9.32
CA GLN A 23 -8.79 -1.00 8.48
C GLN A 23 -8.03 -0.26 7.39
N LEU A 24 -6.99 0.48 7.79
CA LEU A 24 -6.06 1.07 6.83
C LEU A 24 -5.30 -0.04 6.13
N SER A 25 -5.71 -0.29 4.89
CA SER A 25 -5.12 -1.29 4.03
C SER A 25 -4.05 -0.59 3.22
N LEU A 26 -2.80 -0.90 3.54
CA LEU A 26 -1.65 -0.22 2.96
C LEU A 26 -1.24 -0.95 1.69
N PHE A 27 -1.17 -0.21 0.59
CA PHE A 27 -0.76 -0.76 -0.71
C PHE A 27 0.59 -0.19 -1.11
N ILE A 28 1.49 -1.07 -1.56
CA ILE A 28 2.75 -0.67 -2.19
C ILE A 28 2.62 -0.85 -3.69
N VAL A 29 2.76 0.27 -4.41
CA VAL A 29 2.83 0.29 -5.87
C VAL A 29 4.29 0.36 -6.30
N ALA A 30 4.78 -0.71 -6.92
CA ALA A 30 6.14 -0.76 -7.45
C ALA A 30 6.27 -1.77 -8.60
N SER A 31 7.42 -1.79 -9.28
CA SER A 31 7.72 -2.82 -10.26
C SER A 31 7.96 -4.18 -9.58
N LYS A 32 7.78 -5.28 -10.32
CA LYS A 32 7.94 -6.64 -9.80
C LYS A 32 9.35 -6.90 -9.27
N GLU A 33 10.37 -6.28 -9.85
CA GLU A 33 11.77 -6.38 -9.40
C GLU A 33 11.99 -5.66 -8.06
N ARG A 34 11.30 -4.52 -7.85
CA ARG A 34 11.36 -3.75 -6.61
C ARG A 34 10.55 -4.39 -5.48
N LYS A 35 9.46 -5.10 -5.80
CA LYS A 35 8.61 -5.84 -4.86
C LYS A 35 9.43 -6.67 -3.88
N ARG A 36 10.35 -7.50 -4.39
CA ARG A 36 11.17 -8.39 -3.56
C ARG A 36 11.99 -7.62 -2.53
N ARG A 37 12.63 -6.51 -2.92
CA ARG A 37 13.47 -5.71 -2.00
C ARG A 37 12.64 -5.09 -0.89
N VAL A 38 11.47 -4.55 -1.22
CA VAL A 38 10.56 -3.95 -0.24
C VAL A 38 10.10 -5.00 0.77
N PHE A 39 9.79 -6.21 0.32
CA PHE A 39 9.36 -7.27 1.21
C PHE A 39 10.44 -7.77 2.15
N GLU A 40 11.68 -7.89 1.68
CA GLU A 40 12.79 -8.22 2.57
C GLU A 40 12.98 -7.15 3.66
N GLU A 41 12.77 -5.87 3.33
CA GLU A 41 12.75 -4.81 4.35
C GLU A 41 11.58 -4.96 5.33
N LEU A 42 10.37 -5.28 4.86
CA LEU A 42 9.20 -5.45 5.72
C LEU A 42 9.30 -6.64 6.68
N LYS A 43 10.10 -7.66 6.34
CA LYS A 43 10.37 -8.81 7.23
C LYS A 43 11.27 -8.45 8.41
N ARG A 44 12.01 -7.33 8.33
CA ARG A 44 12.93 -6.92 9.41
C ARG A 44 12.15 -6.71 10.71
N PRO A 45 12.70 -7.10 11.88
CA PRO A 45 12.00 -7.01 13.17
C PRO A 45 11.44 -5.63 13.52
N THR A 46 12.05 -4.57 12.99
CA THR A 46 11.58 -3.19 13.13
C THR A 46 10.17 -2.99 12.55
N PHE A 47 9.84 -3.67 11.45
CA PHE A 47 8.57 -3.52 10.73
C PHE A 47 7.62 -4.71 10.96
N SER A 48 8.16 -5.92 11.15
CA SER A 48 7.39 -7.13 11.43
C SER A 48 7.10 -7.37 12.91
N GLY A 49 7.70 -6.58 13.80
CA GLY A 49 7.51 -6.72 15.23
C GLY A 49 6.08 -6.44 15.71
N PRO A 50 5.74 -6.83 16.95
CA PRO A 50 4.38 -6.78 17.49
C PRO A 50 3.75 -5.39 17.50
N CYS A 51 4.57 -4.33 17.50
CA CYS A 51 4.11 -2.94 17.50
C CYS A 51 3.54 -2.49 16.15
N LEU A 52 4.00 -3.06 15.03
CA LEU A 52 3.69 -2.54 13.70
C LEU A 52 3.07 -3.59 12.77
N ARG A 53 3.61 -4.83 12.77
CA ARG A 53 3.11 -5.96 11.97
C ARG A 53 2.84 -5.59 10.50
N LEU A 54 3.67 -4.73 9.92
CA LEU A 54 3.43 -4.18 8.59
C LEU A 54 3.51 -5.26 7.50
N ASN A 55 4.27 -6.32 7.75
CA ASN A 55 4.33 -7.51 6.89
C ASN A 55 2.95 -8.19 6.74
N GLU A 56 2.03 -8.00 7.68
CA GLU A 56 0.70 -8.64 7.65
C GLU A 56 -0.38 -7.73 7.05
N VAL A 57 -0.21 -6.41 7.16
CA VAL A 57 -1.21 -5.42 6.74
C VAL A 57 -0.94 -4.89 5.33
N ILE A 58 0.33 -4.80 4.94
CA ILE A 58 0.72 -4.28 3.64
C ILE A 58 0.42 -5.30 2.53
N ARG A 59 -0.11 -4.80 1.41
CA ARG A 59 -0.34 -5.58 0.19
C ARG A 59 0.42 -4.95 -0.98
N PHE A 60 0.74 -5.76 -1.98
CA PHE A 60 1.42 -5.28 -3.18
C PHE A 60 0.47 -5.15 -4.36
N LEU A 61 0.66 -4.09 -5.14
CA LEU A 61 -0.06 -3.85 -6.39
C LEU A 61 0.94 -3.44 -7.47
N GLY A 62 0.99 -4.22 -8.57
CA GLY A 62 1.84 -3.92 -9.71
C GLY A 62 1.32 -2.74 -10.54
N TYR A 63 2.20 -2.11 -11.32
CA TYR A 63 1.80 -1.02 -12.22
C TYR A 63 0.74 -1.44 -13.25
N ASP A 64 0.84 -2.66 -13.79
CA ASP A 64 -0.16 -3.18 -14.73
C ASP A 64 -1.52 -3.34 -14.05
N GLN A 65 -1.54 -3.88 -12.83
CA GLN A 65 -2.77 -4.02 -12.04
C GLN A 65 -3.39 -2.66 -11.72
N VAL A 66 -2.59 -1.65 -11.37
CA VAL A 66 -3.06 -0.27 -11.17
C VAL A 66 -3.69 0.27 -12.44
N ARG A 67 -3.04 0.05 -13.59
CA ARG A 67 -3.55 0.53 -14.88
C ARG A 67 -4.87 -0.13 -15.25
N ASP A 68 -5.00 -1.43 -15.04
CA ASP A 68 -6.24 -2.15 -15.32
C ASP A 68 -7.40 -1.66 -14.44
N ILE A 69 -7.11 -1.38 -13.16
CA ILE A 69 -8.08 -0.78 -12.23
C ILE A 69 -8.45 0.64 -12.66
N ASP A 70 -7.47 1.45 -13.07
CA ASP A 70 -7.70 2.82 -13.53
C ASP A 70 -8.62 2.84 -14.76
N GLU A 71 -8.31 2.02 -15.78
CA GLU A 71 -9.14 1.90 -16.98
C GLU A 71 -10.55 1.37 -16.67
N ALA A 72 -10.67 0.34 -15.83
CA ALA A 72 -11.98 -0.15 -15.39
C ALA A 72 -12.78 0.94 -14.68
N SER A 73 -12.12 1.74 -13.82
CA SER A 73 -12.75 2.80 -13.05
C SER A 73 -13.26 3.96 -13.90
N LYS A 74 -12.64 4.24 -15.06
CA LYS A 74 -13.10 5.30 -15.99
C LYS A 74 -14.48 5.02 -16.56
N SER A 75 -14.86 3.74 -16.65
CA SER A 75 -16.18 3.30 -17.10
C SER A 75 -17.19 3.15 -15.95
N ALA A 76 -16.73 3.21 -14.70
CA ALA A 76 -17.55 3.03 -13.52
C ALA A 76 -17.99 4.38 -12.93
N SER A 77 -19.24 4.47 -12.49
CA SER A 77 -19.75 5.68 -11.82
C SER A 77 -19.17 5.87 -10.41
N ASN A 78 -18.60 4.81 -9.82
CA ASN A 78 -18.02 4.82 -8.48
C ASN A 78 -16.79 3.90 -8.40
N PHE A 79 -15.80 4.31 -7.62
CA PHE A 79 -14.61 3.51 -7.33
C PHE A 79 -14.87 2.54 -6.17
N ASP A 80 -14.77 1.23 -6.43
CA ASP A 80 -14.89 0.19 -5.41
C ASP A 80 -13.50 -0.26 -4.91
N SER A 81 -13.20 0.03 -3.64
CA SER A 81 -11.94 -0.36 -3.00
C SER A 81 -11.76 -1.88 -2.87
N ARG A 82 -12.83 -2.68 -2.97
CA ARG A 82 -12.76 -4.14 -3.00
C ARG A 82 -12.04 -4.65 -4.25
N ILE A 83 -12.12 -3.92 -5.35
CA ILE A 83 -11.43 -4.27 -6.61
C ILE A 83 -9.91 -4.20 -6.40
N VAL A 84 -9.43 -3.13 -5.75
CA VAL A 84 -8.01 -2.96 -5.40
C VAL A 84 -7.55 -4.09 -4.49
N PHE A 85 -8.36 -4.43 -3.49
CA PHE A 85 -8.07 -5.50 -2.56
C PHE A 85 -7.93 -6.88 -3.22
N SER A 86 -8.85 -7.20 -4.14
CA SER A 86 -8.84 -8.46 -4.88
C SER A 86 -7.70 -8.56 -5.89
N ALA A 87 -7.29 -7.43 -6.47
CA ALA A 87 -6.15 -7.37 -7.38
C ALA A 87 -4.79 -7.39 -6.65
N SER A 88 -4.78 -6.97 -5.39
CA SER A 88 -3.56 -6.91 -4.59
C SER A 88 -3.12 -8.28 -4.08
N GLU A 89 -1.82 -8.51 -4.08
CA GLU A 89 -1.23 -9.74 -3.58
C GLU A 89 -0.80 -9.59 -2.11
N PRO A 90 -1.11 -10.57 -1.23
CA PRO A 90 -0.55 -10.61 0.11
C PRO A 90 0.96 -10.85 0.04
N VAL A 91 1.67 -10.34 1.04
CA VAL A 91 3.11 -10.59 1.19
C VAL A 91 3.31 -12.01 1.75
N PRO A 92 4.17 -12.84 1.15
CA PRO A 92 4.50 -14.17 1.69
C PRO A 92 5.41 -14.11 2.92
#